data_AF-A0A0W0ZNJ7-F1
#
_entry.id   AF-A0A0W0ZNJ7-F1
#
_cell.length_a   1.000
_cell.length_b   1.000
_cell.length_c   1.000
_cell.angle_alpha   90.00
_cell.angle_beta   90.00
_cell.angle_gamma   90.00
#
_symmetry.space_group_name_H-M   'P 1'
#
loop_
_entity.id
_entity.type
_entity.pdbx_description
1 polymer ?
#
loop_
_entity_poly.entity_id
_entity_poly.type
_entity_poly.pdbx_seq_one_letter_code
_entity_poly.pdbx_strand_id
1 'polypeptide(L)'
;MTTEQNNLHSGNNQQYDDIEYAIYCEGLEKQYKQAKEDSLFEVLKILELDEEHSDSDLIQAVNYFKKNDGYIKKDAPVNFLTEREKRILNKDGKFRSGLYCMLLSIRFSEAIQNKSVFLQHSLKFAFDKT
;
A
#
# COMPACT_ATOMS: atom_id res chain seq x y z
N MET A 1 -20.42 -4.49 45.99
CA MET A 1 -19.39 -5.32 45.32
C MET A 1 -19.84 -5.61 43.90
N THR A 2 -18.86 -5.87 43.03
CA THR A 2 -18.91 -6.38 41.64
C THR A 2 -19.39 -5.46 40.53
N THR A 3 -18.43 -4.89 39.80
CA THR A 3 -18.45 -4.92 38.33
C THR A 3 -17.00 -4.94 37.81
N GLU A 4 -16.38 -6.12 37.79
CA GLU A 4 -15.10 -6.37 37.09
C GLU A 4 -15.27 -7.62 36.22
N GLN A 5 -16.00 -7.53 35.11
CA GLN A 5 -15.90 -8.47 34.01
C GLN A 5 -16.34 -7.75 32.75
N ASN A 6 -15.39 -7.24 31.93
CA ASN A 6 -15.59 -6.91 30.50
C ASN A 6 -14.30 -6.43 29.80
N ASN A 7 -13.13 -7.06 30.01
CA ASN A 7 -11.91 -6.68 29.26
C ASN A 7 -11.03 -7.84 28.76
N LEU A 8 -11.49 -9.10 28.84
CA LEU A 8 -10.67 -10.26 28.44
C LEU A 8 -10.99 -10.82 27.05
N HIS A 9 -12.09 -10.39 26.40
CA HIS A 9 -12.54 -11.00 25.14
C HIS A 9 -12.08 -10.27 23.87
N SER A 10 -11.68 -9.00 23.97
CA SER A 10 -11.24 -8.21 22.80
C SER A 10 -9.80 -8.52 22.37
N GLY A 11 -8.93 -8.91 23.31
CA GLY A 11 -7.49 -9.09 23.03
C GLY A 11 -7.15 -10.30 22.16
N ASN A 12 -7.87 -11.42 22.36
CA ASN A 12 -7.56 -12.67 21.65
C ASN A 12 -7.95 -12.62 20.17
N ASN A 13 -9.08 -11.98 19.83
CA ASN A 13 -9.53 -11.86 18.44
C ASN A 13 -8.63 -10.95 17.62
N GLN A 14 -8.16 -9.85 18.21
CA GLN A 14 -7.23 -8.93 17.54
C GLN A 14 -5.85 -9.56 17.33
N GLN A 15 -5.36 -10.34 18.30
CA GLN A 15 -4.10 -11.07 18.15
C GLN A 15 -4.19 -12.16 17.08
N TYR A 16 -5.31 -12.89 16.99
CA TYR A 16 -5.54 -13.88 15.93
C TYR A 16 -5.57 -13.22 14.54
N ASP A 17 -6.31 -12.12 14.39
CA ASP A 17 -6.34 -11.31 13.16
C ASP A 17 -4.91 -10.90 12.77
N ASP A 18 -4.12 -10.35 13.69
CA ASP A 18 -2.73 -9.93 13.42
C ASP A 18 -1.81 -11.05 12.94
N ILE A 19 -1.99 -12.28 13.45
CA ILE A 19 -1.25 -13.45 12.96
C ILE A 19 -1.68 -13.81 11.54
N GLU A 20 -2.98 -13.88 11.27
CA GLU A 20 -3.51 -14.23 9.96
C GLU A 20 -3.05 -13.23 8.88
N TYR A 21 -3.08 -11.95 9.19
CA TYR A 21 -2.63 -10.92 8.26
C TYR A 21 -1.12 -10.88 8.06
N ALA A 22 -0.34 -11.24 9.08
CA ALA A 22 1.11 -11.43 8.91
C ALA A 22 1.40 -12.56 7.91
N ILE A 23 0.67 -13.69 8.00
CA ILE A 23 0.78 -14.81 7.05
C ILE A 23 0.36 -14.37 5.65
N TYR A 24 -0.73 -13.61 5.52
CA TYR A 24 -1.14 -13.01 4.25
C TYR A 24 -0.02 -12.16 3.64
N CYS A 25 0.61 -11.29 4.43
CA CYS A 25 1.73 -10.45 3.98
C CYS A 25 2.96 -11.27 3.58
N GLU A 26 3.25 -12.38 4.26
CA GLU A 26 4.29 -13.33 3.83
C GLU A 26 3.95 -13.95 2.46
N GLY A 27 2.68 -14.30 2.23
CA GLY A 27 2.19 -14.76 0.94
C GLY A 27 2.36 -13.72 -0.17
N LEU A 28 2.06 -12.45 0.10
CA LEU A 28 2.29 -11.35 -0.84
C LEU A 28 3.78 -11.20 -1.20
N GLU A 29 4.65 -11.18 -0.20
CA GLU A 29 6.09 -11.03 -0.42
C GLU A 29 6.71 -12.22 -1.17
N LYS A 30 6.12 -13.42 -1.05
CA LYS A 30 6.49 -14.56 -1.88
C LYS A 30 6.11 -14.33 -3.36
N GLN A 31 4.92 -13.81 -3.62
CA GLN A 31 4.44 -13.49 -4.98
C GLN A 31 5.23 -12.35 -5.64
N TYR A 32 5.71 -11.38 -4.85
CA TYR A 32 6.54 -10.29 -5.33
C TYR A 32 7.72 -10.76 -6.19
N LYS A 33 8.38 -11.88 -5.81
CA LYS A 33 9.55 -12.39 -6.55
C LYS A 33 9.21 -12.73 -8.00
N GLN A 34 8.13 -13.48 -8.20
CA GLN A 34 7.65 -13.85 -9.53
C GLN A 34 7.18 -12.61 -10.31
N ALA A 35 6.36 -11.75 -9.68
CA ALA A 35 5.86 -10.54 -10.32
C ALA A 35 6.99 -9.57 -10.73
N LYS A 36 8.11 -9.56 -9.99
CA LYS A 36 9.31 -8.80 -10.34
C LYS A 36 10.03 -9.40 -11.55
N GLU A 37 10.21 -10.71 -11.61
CA GLU A 37 10.83 -11.40 -12.76
C GLU A 37 10.00 -11.22 -14.03
N ASP A 38 8.67 -11.27 -13.90
CA ASP A 38 7.72 -11.03 -14.99
C ASP A 38 7.56 -9.54 -15.35
N SER A 39 8.33 -8.65 -14.72
CA SER A 39 8.31 -7.21 -14.99
C SER A 39 6.95 -6.54 -14.80
N LEU A 40 6.07 -7.11 -13.97
CA LEU A 40 4.70 -6.61 -13.78
C LEU A 40 4.67 -5.22 -13.12
N PHE A 41 5.70 -4.87 -12.34
CA PHE A 41 5.81 -3.56 -11.70
C PHE A 41 6.30 -2.44 -12.64
N GLU A 42 6.77 -2.76 -13.85
CA GLU A 42 7.17 -1.75 -14.84
C GLU A 42 6.00 -0.84 -15.22
N VAL A 43 4.75 -1.33 -15.11
CA VAL A 43 3.55 -0.52 -15.31
C VAL A 43 3.55 0.71 -14.40
N LEU A 44 3.93 0.56 -13.12
CA LEU A 44 3.96 1.68 -12.17
C LEU A 44 5.00 2.74 -12.57
N LYS A 45 6.02 2.36 -13.36
CA LYS A 45 7.06 3.29 -13.80
C LYS A 45 6.60 4.24 -14.91
N ILE A 46 5.62 3.82 -15.70
CA ILE A 46 5.13 4.58 -16.86
C ILE A 46 3.85 5.37 -16.57
N LEU A 47 3.27 5.22 -15.37
CA LEU A 47 2.06 5.96 -15.01
C LEU A 47 2.39 7.43 -14.80
N GLU A 48 1.69 8.29 -15.53
CA GLU A 48 1.58 9.70 -15.19
C GLU A 48 0.23 9.89 -14.49
N LEU A 49 0.26 10.41 -13.26
CA LEU A 49 -0.93 10.61 -12.43
C LEU A 49 -1.36 12.07 -12.46
N ASP A 50 -2.65 12.31 -12.34
CA ASP A 50 -3.20 13.65 -12.14
C ASP A 50 -2.92 14.11 -10.70
N GLU A 51 -1.97 15.04 -10.53
CA GLU A 51 -1.55 15.52 -9.20
C GLU A 51 -2.62 16.33 -8.46
N GLU A 52 -3.57 16.93 -9.19
CA GLU A 52 -4.60 17.79 -8.61
C GLU A 52 -5.75 16.96 -8.03
N HIS A 53 -6.11 15.86 -8.71
CA HIS A 53 -7.32 15.10 -8.39
C HIS A 53 -7.06 13.74 -7.75
N SER A 54 -5.80 13.30 -7.67
CA SER A 54 -5.47 12.00 -7.09
C SER A 54 -4.98 12.10 -5.64
N ASP A 55 -5.04 10.99 -4.92
CA ASP A 55 -4.51 10.85 -3.58
C ASP A 55 -3.02 11.19 -3.52
N SER A 56 -2.69 12.22 -2.76
CA SER A 56 -1.33 12.76 -2.68
C SER A 56 -0.32 11.81 -2.03
N ASP A 57 -0.76 10.93 -1.13
CA ASP A 57 0.13 9.96 -0.47
C ASP A 57 0.48 8.81 -1.43
N LEU A 58 -0.48 8.35 -2.22
CA LEU A 58 -0.24 7.38 -3.29
C LEU A 58 0.62 7.94 -4.41
N ILE A 59 0.40 9.20 -4.83
CA ILE A 59 1.26 9.87 -5.80
C ILE A 59 2.71 9.89 -5.31
N GLN A 60 2.94 10.29 -4.06
CA GLN A 60 4.29 10.31 -3.48
C GLN A 60 4.94 8.93 -3.50
N ALA A 61 4.19 7.87 -3.17
CA ALA A 61 4.69 6.50 -3.17
C ALA A 61 5.04 5.99 -4.58
N VAL A 62 4.17 6.25 -5.57
CA VAL A 62 4.41 5.89 -6.99
C VAL A 62 5.58 6.68 -7.56
N ASN A 63 5.65 7.99 -7.30
CA ASN A 63 6.76 8.84 -7.76
C ASN A 63 8.09 8.43 -7.12
N TYR A 64 8.08 8.03 -5.84
CA TYR A 64 9.27 7.46 -5.20
C TYR A 64 9.69 6.15 -5.88
N PHE A 65 8.73 5.25 -6.17
CA PHE A 65 8.99 4.00 -6.89
C PHE A 65 9.60 4.28 -8.28
N LYS A 66 9.00 5.19 -9.06
CA LYS A 66 9.50 5.67 -10.37
C LYS A 66 10.94 6.18 -10.27
N LYS A 67 11.16 7.16 -9.40
CA LYS A 67 12.45 7.86 -9.24
C LYS A 67 13.60 6.91 -8.85
N ASN A 68 13.30 5.86 -8.10
CA ASN A 68 14.29 4.89 -7.67
C ASN A 68 14.29 3.62 -8.53
N ASP A 69 13.71 3.62 -9.74
CA ASP A 69 13.68 2.46 -10.64
C ASP A 69 13.12 1.18 -9.98
N GLY A 70 12.12 1.36 -9.11
CA GLY A 70 11.51 0.29 -8.33
C GLY A 70 12.34 -0.22 -7.14
N TYR A 71 13.51 0.35 -6.87
CA TYR A 71 14.33 0.03 -5.69
C TYR A 71 13.83 0.79 -4.45
N ILE A 72 13.12 0.08 -3.57
CA ILE A 72 12.56 0.66 -2.34
C ILE A 72 13.55 0.59 -1.18
N LYS A 73 13.77 1.74 -0.52
CA LYS A 73 14.63 1.88 0.66
C LYS A 73 13.79 2.24 1.89
N LYS A 74 14.44 2.30 3.06
CA LYS A 74 13.80 2.55 4.36
C LYS A 74 13.13 3.92 4.50
N ASP A 75 13.53 4.88 3.67
CA ASP A 75 12.98 6.25 3.62
C ASP A 75 11.80 6.39 2.64
N ALA A 76 11.32 5.27 2.06
CA ALA A 76 10.16 5.30 1.17
C ALA A 76 8.92 5.86 1.90
N PRO A 77 8.08 6.66 1.22
CA PRO A 77 6.83 7.17 1.79
C PRO A 77 5.92 6.03 2.23
N VAL A 78 5.37 6.08 3.45
CA VAL A 78 4.48 5.02 3.98
C VAL A 78 3.10 5.54 4.37
N ASN A 79 2.79 6.80 4.10
CA ASN A 79 1.54 7.42 4.55
C ASN A 79 0.29 6.80 3.90
N PHE A 80 0.44 6.25 2.69
CA PHE A 80 -0.61 5.50 1.98
C PHE A 80 -0.97 4.15 2.64
N LEU A 81 -0.20 3.73 3.65
CA LEU A 81 -0.41 2.48 4.39
C LEU A 81 -1.14 2.74 5.72
N THR A 82 -1.90 1.74 6.16
CA THR A 82 -2.47 1.68 7.50
C THR A 82 -1.39 1.48 8.57
N GLU A 83 -1.69 1.82 9.82
CA GLU A 83 -0.77 1.57 10.94
C GLU A 83 -0.43 0.09 11.11
N ARG A 84 -1.35 -0.81 10.78
CA ARG A 84 -1.13 -2.26 10.80
C ARG A 84 -0.08 -2.68 9.77
N GLU A 85 -0.21 -2.21 8.55
CA GLU A 85 0.75 -2.45 7.47
C GLU A 85 2.12 -1.85 7.79
N LYS A 86 2.17 -0.62 8.31
CA LYS A 86 3.44 0.03 8.70
C LYS A 86 4.22 -0.79 9.73
N ARG A 87 3.53 -1.39 10.71
CA ARG A 87 4.14 -2.29 11.70
C ARG A 87 4.71 -3.55 11.05
N ILE A 88 3.97 -4.18 10.15
CA ILE A 88 4.39 -5.43 9.49
C ILE A 88 5.52 -5.19 8.47
N LEU A 89 5.48 -4.05 7.80
CA LEU A 89 6.50 -3.61 6.85
C LEU A 89 7.88 -3.45 7.53
N ASN A 90 7.87 -3.03 8.79
CA ASN A 90 9.06 -2.85 9.64
C ASN A 90 9.15 -3.91 10.76
N LYS A 91 8.85 -5.17 10.45
CA LYS A 91 8.95 -6.27 11.41
C LYS A 91 10.42 -6.54 11.77
N ASP A 92 10.71 -6.62 13.07
CA ASP A 92 12.03 -6.94 13.63
C ASP A 92 13.18 -6.05 13.13
N GLY A 93 12.89 -4.77 12.84
CA GLY A 93 13.88 -3.80 12.34
C GLY A 93 14.31 -4.00 10.89
N LYS A 94 13.71 -4.97 10.18
CA LYS A 94 13.95 -5.24 8.78
C LYS A 94 12.82 -4.65 7.94
N PHE A 95 13.18 -3.72 7.06
CA PHE A 95 12.26 -3.16 6.08
C PHE A 95 12.03 -4.16 4.94
N ARG A 96 10.77 -4.50 4.70
CA ARG A 96 10.33 -5.50 3.73
C ARG A 96 9.97 -4.85 2.39
N SER A 97 10.98 -4.54 1.57
CA SER A 97 10.78 -3.83 0.30
C SER A 97 9.88 -4.57 -0.70
N GLY A 98 9.92 -5.90 -0.74
CA GLY A 98 9.02 -6.68 -1.59
C GLY A 98 7.56 -6.55 -1.15
N LEU A 99 7.31 -6.60 0.16
CA LEU A 99 5.99 -6.36 0.71
C LEU A 99 5.50 -4.93 0.40
N TYR A 100 6.36 -3.92 0.52
CA TYR A 100 6.02 -2.54 0.15
C TYR A 100 5.46 -2.47 -1.27
N CYS A 101 6.13 -3.08 -2.25
CA CYS A 101 5.69 -3.03 -3.64
C CYS A 101 4.33 -3.69 -3.84
N MET A 102 4.08 -4.84 -3.17
CA MET A 102 2.79 -5.51 -3.24
C MET A 102 1.67 -4.66 -2.63
N LEU A 103 1.91 -4.05 -1.46
CA LEU A 103 0.96 -3.17 -0.81
C LEU A 103 0.70 -1.92 -1.66
N LEU A 104 1.73 -1.33 -2.26
CA LEU A 104 1.57 -0.21 -3.20
C LEU A 104 0.66 -0.60 -4.37
N SER A 105 0.88 -1.76 -5.00
CA SER A 105 0.03 -2.23 -6.09
C SER A 105 -1.42 -2.48 -5.66
N ILE A 106 -1.64 -3.06 -4.47
CA ILE A 106 -2.98 -3.29 -3.92
C ILE A 106 -3.69 -1.95 -3.70
N ARG A 107 -3.06 -1.02 -2.98
CA ARG A 107 -3.62 0.29 -2.66
C ARG A 107 -3.88 1.12 -3.90
N PHE A 108 -3.01 1.03 -4.90
CA PHE A 108 -3.21 1.66 -6.20
C PHE A 108 -4.42 1.07 -6.95
N SER A 109 -4.58 -0.25 -6.95
CA SER A 109 -5.76 -0.91 -7.54
C SER A 109 -7.06 -0.50 -6.84
N GLU A 110 -7.07 -0.49 -5.51
CA GLU A 110 -8.21 -0.01 -4.71
C GLU A 110 -8.54 1.46 -5.01
N ALA A 111 -7.52 2.31 -5.14
CA ALA A 111 -7.69 3.73 -5.44
C ALA A 111 -8.29 3.96 -6.84
N ILE A 112 -7.91 3.17 -7.84
CA ILE A 112 -8.56 3.19 -9.16
C ILE A 112 -10.05 2.82 -9.00
N GLN A 113 -10.35 1.73 -8.30
CA GLN A 113 -11.72 1.25 -8.10
C GLN A 113 -12.59 2.29 -7.38
N ASN A 114 -12.01 2.95 -6.38
CA ASN A 114 -12.70 3.95 -5.56
C ASN A 114 -12.64 5.37 -6.15
N LYS A 115 -12.06 5.56 -7.33
CA LYS A 115 -11.93 6.85 -8.01
C LYS A 115 -11.19 7.89 -7.17
N SER A 116 -10.15 7.47 -6.46
CA SER A 116 -9.27 8.37 -5.70
C SER A 116 -7.88 8.53 -6.33
N VAL A 117 -7.61 7.88 -7.46
CA VAL A 117 -6.44 8.11 -8.30
C VAL A 117 -6.86 8.14 -9.77
N PHE A 118 -6.31 9.08 -10.52
CA PHE A 118 -6.58 9.28 -11.94
C PHE A 118 -5.26 9.34 -12.72
N LEU A 119 -5.27 8.76 -13.92
CA LEU A 119 -4.17 8.95 -14.86
C LEU A 119 -4.24 10.38 -15.41
N GLN A 120 -3.09 11.00 -15.66
CA GLN A 120 -3.01 12.32 -16.25
C GLN A 120 -3.83 12.37 -17.54
N HIS A 121 -4.68 13.39 -17.67
CA HIS A 121 -5.59 13.60 -18.80
C HIS A 121 -6.71 12.55 -18.98
N SER A 122 -6.86 11.56 -18.09
CA SER A 122 -7.94 10.56 -18.18
C SER A 122 -9.34 11.17 -18.09
N LEU A 123 -9.45 12.36 -17.48
CA LEU A 123 -10.69 13.09 -17.26
C LEU A 123 -10.67 14.50 -17.88
N LYS A 124 -9.83 14.71 -18.90
CA LYS A 124 -9.61 16.02 -19.54
C LYS A 124 -10.89 16.74 -19.97
N PHE A 125 -11.96 16.02 -20.29
CA PHE A 125 -13.26 16.62 -20.67
C PHE A 125 -14.30 16.64 -19.55
N ALA A 126 -14.05 15.99 -18.43
CA ALA A 126 -14.98 15.94 -17.29
C ALA A 126 -14.75 17.08 -16.29
N PHE A 127 -13.54 17.66 -16.25
CA PHE A 127 -13.17 18.73 -15.33
C PHE A 127 -13.00 20.11 -15.98
N ASP A 128 -13.03 20.20 -17.31
CA ASP A 128 -13.17 21.48 -18.00
C ASP A 128 -14.56 22.07 -17.69
N LYS A 129 -14.61 23.00 -16.73
CA LYS A 129 -15.81 23.81 -16.46
C LYS A 129 -16.09 24.71 -17.66
N THR A 130 -17.10 24.38 -18.46
CA THR A 130 -17.88 25.37 -19.23
C THR A 130 -18.61 26.33 -18.32
#